data_AF-A0A524IY56-F1
#
_entry.id   AF-A0A524IY56-F1
#
_cell.length_a   1.000
_cell.length_b   1.000
_cell.length_c   1.000
_cell.angle_alpha   90.00
_cell.angle_beta   90.00
_cell.angle_gamma   90.00
#
_symmetry.space_group_name_H-M   'P 1'
#
loop_
_entity.id
_entity.type
_entity.pdbx_description
1 polymer ?
#
loop_
_entity_poly.entity_id
_entity_poly.type
_entity_poly.pdbx_seq_one_letter_code
_entity_poly.pdbx_strand_id
1 'polypeptide(L)'
;AKEAGAYDAILHRDGVITEGSHTCVCGVQDGIVFFHPLSNHILPSITREIVIKLCQAEAIPVEEKPINLIMLPQLDELMMLGTTTEVMPVIEIDGNPVGSGSPGPVTHRLQQALRKRVLSKSG
;
A
#
# COMPACT_ATOMS: atom_id res chain seq x y z
N ALA A 1 -8.97 -13.52 -7.90
CA ALA A 1 -8.67 -13.53 -6.46
C ALA A 1 -9.34 -14.70 -5.74
N LYS A 2 -10.65 -14.67 -5.50
CA LYS A 2 -11.37 -15.69 -4.71
C LYS A 2 -11.25 -17.12 -5.24
N GLU A 3 -11.28 -17.31 -6.55
CA GLU A 3 -11.10 -18.62 -7.19
C GLU A 3 -9.65 -19.13 -7.14
N ALA A 4 -8.69 -18.24 -6.95
CA ALA A 4 -7.26 -18.55 -6.79
C ALA A 4 -6.83 -18.62 -5.31
N GLY A 5 -7.77 -18.50 -4.35
CA GLY A 5 -7.46 -18.48 -2.92
C GLY A 5 -6.82 -17.18 -2.41
N ALA A 6 -6.74 -16.13 -3.24
CA ALA A 6 -6.16 -14.83 -2.86
C ALA A 6 -7.20 -13.92 -2.19
N TYR A 7 -6.73 -13.07 -1.25
CA TYR A 7 -7.57 -12.13 -0.50
C TYR A 7 -8.24 -11.07 -1.39
N ASP A 8 -7.46 -10.46 -2.28
CA ASP A 8 -7.92 -9.42 -3.20
C ASP A 8 -7.17 -9.53 -4.55
N ALA A 9 -7.60 -8.77 -5.55
CA ALA A 9 -6.91 -8.60 -6.83
C ALA A 9 -6.24 -7.23 -6.88
N ILE A 10 -4.97 -7.19 -7.30
CA ILE A 10 -4.27 -5.96 -7.65
C ILE A 10 -4.47 -5.72 -9.15
N LEU A 11 -5.05 -4.58 -9.49
CA LEU A 11 -5.33 -4.18 -10.87
C LEU A 11 -4.12 -3.46 -11.47
N HIS A 12 -3.91 -3.68 -12.76
CA HIS A 12 -2.89 -3.00 -13.52
C HIS A 12 -3.40 -2.61 -14.92
N ARG A 13 -2.79 -1.59 -15.52
CA ARG A 13 -3.02 -1.15 -16.90
C ARG A 13 -1.68 -0.92 -17.58
N ASP A 14 -1.48 -1.52 -18.74
CA ASP A 14 -0.23 -1.41 -19.51
C ASP A 14 1.04 -1.71 -18.68
N GLY A 15 0.94 -2.68 -17.77
CA GLY A 15 2.02 -3.08 -16.88
C GLY A 15 2.25 -2.17 -15.66
N VAL A 16 1.36 -1.20 -15.40
CA VAL A 16 1.43 -0.29 -14.25
C VAL A 16 0.33 -0.63 -13.24
N ILE A 17 0.68 -0.83 -11.97
CA ILE A 17 -0.26 -1.07 -10.88
C ILE A 17 -1.05 0.21 -10.60
N THR A 18 -2.38 0.09 -10.50
CA THR A 18 -3.27 1.23 -10.23
C THR A 18 -3.84 1.17 -8.81
N GLU A 19 -4.62 0.14 -8.51
CA GLU A 19 -5.38 -0.02 -7.27
C GLU A 19 -5.76 -1.49 -7.05
N GLY A 20 -6.25 -1.84 -5.86
CA GLY A 20 -6.95 -3.10 -5.64
C GLY A 20 -8.42 -3.00 -6.04
N SER A 21 -9.21 -4.06 -5.85
CA SER A 21 -10.63 -4.04 -6.24
C SER A 21 -11.43 -2.92 -5.55
N HIS A 22 -11.13 -2.64 -4.29
CA HIS A 22 -11.75 -1.60 -3.47
C HIS A 22 -10.74 -0.88 -2.55
N THR A 23 -9.44 -0.97 -2.87
CA THR A 23 -8.35 -0.51 -2.02
C THR A 23 -7.33 0.28 -2.82
N CYS A 24 -6.62 1.21 -2.18
CA CYS A 24 -5.46 1.86 -2.78
C CYS A 24 -4.21 0.99 -2.56
N VAL A 25 -3.28 0.97 -3.51
CA VAL A 25 -2.03 0.22 -3.38
C VAL A 25 -0.85 1.18 -3.24
N CYS A 26 0.08 0.86 -2.34
CA CYS A 26 1.38 1.53 -2.26
C CYS A 26 2.50 0.51 -2.02
N GLY A 27 3.69 0.83 -2.53
CA GLY A 27 4.89 0.01 -2.39
C GLY A 27 5.97 0.73 -1.60
N VAL A 28 6.95 -0.02 -1.10
CA VAL A 28 8.13 0.51 -0.44
C VAL A 28 9.37 -0.01 -1.16
N GLN A 29 10.30 0.90 -1.44
CA GLN A 29 11.63 0.57 -1.92
C GLN A 29 12.63 1.53 -1.27
N ASP A 30 13.69 0.97 -0.69
CA ASP A 30 14.73 1.72 0.04
C ASP A 30 14.14 2.62 1.15
N GLY A 31 13.06 2.16 1.80
CA GLY A 31 12.34 2.89 2.85
C GLY A 31 11.49 4.07 2.37
N ILE A 32 11.39 4.31 1.05
CA ILE A 32 10.52 5.33 0.44
C ILE A 32 9.18 4.69 0.08
N VAL A 33 8.08 5.35 0.46
CA VAL A 33 6.73 4.91 0.11
C VAL A 33 6.34 5.51 -1.24
N PHE A 34 5.98 4.64 -2.19
CA PHE A 34 5.52 5.03 -3.52
C PHE A 34 4.00 4.88 -3.62
N PHE A 35 3.35 5.95 -4.07
CA PHE A 35 1.96 5.93 -4.49
C PHE A 35 1.88 6.17 -5.99
N HIS A 36 1.01 5.43 -6.69
CA HIS A 36 0.70 5.81 -8.06
C HIS A 36 0.11 7.23 -8.09
N PRO A 37 0.55 8.15 -8.98
CA PRO A 37 -0.01 9.48 -9.09
C PRO A 37 -1.53 9.47 -9.28
N LEU A 38 -2.25 10.41 -8.67
CA LEU A 38 -3.68 10.55 -8.90
C LEU A 38 -3.95 10.79 -10.40
N SER A 39 -4.92 10.08 -10.94
CA SER A 39 -5.36 10.21 -12.33
C SER A 39 -6.85 9.87 -12.44
N ASN A 40 -7.44 10.05 -13.63
CA ASN A 40 -8.82 9.65 -13.89
C ASN A 40 -9.06 8.13 -13.82
N HIS A 41 -8.03 7.35 -13.51
CA HIS A 41 -8.04 5.89 -13.43
C HIS A 41 -7.79 5.35 -12.02
N ILE A 42 -7.77 6.21 -11.00
CA ILE A 42 -7.57 5.81 -9.60
C ILE A 42 -8.66 6.42 -8.75
N LEU A 43 -9.25 5.61 -7.87
CA LEU A 43 -10.25 6.07 -6.94
C LEU A 43 -9.66 7.09 -5.94
N PRO A 44 -10.33 8.24 -5.73
CA PRO A 44 -9.95 9.15 -4.66
C PRO A 44 -10.12 8.44 -3.31
N SER A 45 -9.00 8.18 -2.62
CA SER A 45 -8.96 7.41 -1.38
C SER A 45 -8.65 8.32 -0.19
N ILE A 46 -9.62 8.49 0.72
CA ILE A 46 -9.40 9.20 1.99
C ILE A 46 -8.31 8.48 2.81
N THR A 47 -8.26 7.14 2.76
CA THR A 47 -7.23 6.36 3.45
C THR A 47 -5.83 6.67 2.92
N ARG A 48 -5.66 6.83 1.60
CA ARG A 48 -4.39 7.31 1.02
C ARG A 48 -3.98 8.64 1.63
N GLU A 49 -4.87 9.63 1.68
CA GLU A 49 -4.54 10.94 2.25
C GLU A 49 -4.15 10.85 3.73
N ILE A 50 -4.82 9.98 4.49
CA ILE A 50 -4.48 9.72 5.89
C ILE A 50 -3.08 9.12 5.98
N VAL A 51 -2.77 8.09 5.18
CA VAL A 51 -1.47 7.41 5.20
C VAL A 51 -0.35 8.35 4.78
N ILE A 52 -0.52 9.19 3.75
CA ILE A 52 0.47 10.21 3.37
C ILE A 52 0.76 11.17 4.55
N LYS A 53 -0.27 11.62 5.26
CA LYS A 53 -0.10 12.47 6.47
C LYS A 53 0.62 11.73 7.60
N LEU A 54 0.37 10.42 7.76
CA LEU A 54 1.09 9.59 8.73
C LEU A 54 2.56 9.43 8.34
N CYS A 55 2.86 9.20 7.06
CA CYS A 55 4.24 9.15 6.58
C CYS A 55 4.99 10.46 6.91
N GLN A 56 4.37 11.61 6.65
CA GLN A 56 4.95 12.92 7.00
C GLN A 56 5.21 13.06 8.51
N ALA A 57 4.23 12.69 9.34
CA ALA A 57 4.35 12.77 10.80
C ALA A 57 5.43 11.83 11.37
N GLU A 58 5.63 10.69 10.73
CA GLU A 58 6.63 9.68 11.11
C GLU A 58 7.97 9.88 10.38
N ALA A 59 8.17 10.97 9.63
CA ALA A 59 9.36 11.21 8.82
C ALA A 59 9.71 10.04 7.87
N ILE A 60 8.69 9.42 7.28
CA ILE A 60 8.80 8.41 6.23
C ILE A 60 8.70 9.14 4.88
N PRO A 61 9.72 9.05 4.00
CA PRO A 61 9.68 9.71 2.70
C PRO A 61 8.58 9.12 1.81
N VAL A 62 7.93 9.98 1.03
CA VAL A 62 6.84 9.62 0.12
C VAL A 62 7.10 10.22 -1.25
N GLU A 63 6.92 9.41 -2.30
CA GLU A 63 6.95 9.84 -3.68
C GLU A 63 5.68 9.42 -4.42
N GLU A 64 5.17 10.31 -5.28
CA GLU A 64 4.12 9.96 -6.23
C GLU A 64 4.74 9.51 -7.54
N LYS A 65 4.89 8.20 -7.70
CA LYS A 65 5.53 7.56 -8.86
C LYS A 65 4.79 6.27 -9.22
N PRO A 66 4.54 5.99 -10.52
CA PRO A 66 3.91 4.75 -10.94
C PRO A 66 4.72 3.52 -10.50
N ILE A 67 4.02 2.50 -10.02
CA ILE A 67 4.61 1.21 -9.66
C ILE A 67 4.39 0.27 -10.84
N ASN A 68 5.45 0.06 -11.64
CA ASN A 68 5.38 -0.90 -12.74
C ASN A 68 5.44 -2.33 -12.18
N LEU A 69 4.74 -3.28 -12.80
CA LEU A 69 4.81 -4.70 -12.44
C LEU A 69 6.26 -5.23 -12.47
N ILE A 70 7.09 -4.73 -13.37
CA ILE A 70 8.51 -5.09 -13.45
C ILE A 70 9.32 -4.66 -12.20
N MET A 71 8.79 -3.72 -11.41
CA MET A 71 9.40 -3.27 -10.16
C MET A 71 8.98 -4.13 -8.98
N LEU A 72 7.91 -4.94 -9.09
CA LEU A 72 7.42 -5.78 -7.97
C LEU A 72 8.52 -6.63 -7.33
N PRO A 73 9.44 -7.29 -8.08
CA PRO A 73 10.52 -8.07 -7.47
C PRO A 73 11.56 -7.24 -6.72
N GLN A 74 11.55 -5.91 -6.91
CA GLN A 74 12.48 -4.96 -6.29
C GLN A 74 11.86 -4.23 -5.10
N LEU A 75 10.57 -4.43 -4.82
CA LEU A 75 9.92 -3.82 -3.67
C LEU A 75 10.28 -4.55 -2.39
N ASP A 76 10.60 -3.79 -1.36
CA ASP A 76 10.83 -4.29 0.00
C ASP A 76 9.51 -4.66 0.67
N GLU A 77 8.47 -3.85 0.43
CA GLU A 77 7.14 -4.02 1.01
C GLU A 77 6.05 -3.59 0.01
N LEU A 78 4.85 -4.16 0.15
CA LEU A 78 3.66 -3.73 -0.59
C LEU A 78 2.46 -3.74 0.35
N MET A 79 1.56 -2.77 0.20
CA MET A 79 0.39 -2.61 1.06
C MET A 79 -0.87 -2.29 0.26
N MET A 80 -2.00 -2.78 0.76
CA MET A 80 -3.34 -2.32 0.39
C MET A 80 -3.91 -1.45 1.49
N LEU A 81 -4.56 -0.35 1.08
CA LEU A 81 -5.13 0.65 1.95
C LEU A 81 -6.64 0.75 1.73
N GLY A 82 -7.41 0.59 2.80
CA GLY A 82 -8.86 0.72 2.74
C GLY A 82 -9.44 1.23 4.05
N THR A 83 -10.70 1.66 4.03
CA THR A 83 -11.39 2.10 5.26
C THR A 83 -11.53 0.95 6.26
N THR A 84 -11.87 -0.24 5.78
CA THR A 84 -12.03 -1.46 6.58
C THR A 84 -10.75 -2.30 6.63
N THR A 85 -9.99 -2.29 5.54
CA THR A 85 -8.72 -3.02 5.39
C THR A 85 -7.56 -2.34 6.14
N GLU A 86 -7.72 -1.05 6.51
CA GLU A 86 -6.69 -0.23 7.15
C GLU A 86 -5.37 -0.22 6.35
N VAL A 87 -4.25 -0.56 6.98
CA VAL A 87 -2.95 -0.81 6.33
C VAL A 87 -2.70 -2.32 6.33
N MET A 88 -2.96 -2.95 5.19
CA MET A 88 -2.83 -4.40 5.03
C MET A 88 -1.57 -4.75 4.22
N PRO A 89 -0.61 -5.51 4.77
CA PRO A 89 0.54 -5.99 4.02
C PRO A 89 0.12 -6.96 2.92
N VAL A 90 0.76 -6.84 1.75
CA VAL A 90 0.75 -7.83 0.69
C VAL A 90 2.12 -8.51 0.70
N ILE A 91 2.16 -9.75 1.17
CA ILE A 91 3.41 -10.52 1.33
C ILE A 91 3.71 -11.42 0.14
N GLU A 92 2.74 -11.64 -0.74
CA GLU A 92 2.85 -12.53 -1.90
C GLU A 92 1.95 -12.03 -3.04
N ILE A 93 2.45 -12.08 -4.27
CA ILE A 93 1.68 -11.85 -5.51
C ILE A 93 1.92 -13.02 -6.45
N ASP A 94 0.83 -13.67 -6.89
CA ASP A 94 0.87 -14.79 -7.85
C ASP A 94 1.88 -15.89 -7.45
N GLY A 95 1.96 -16.22 -6.16
CA GLY A 95 2.89 -17.23 -5.63
C GLY A 95 4.32 -16.75 -5.40
N ASN A 96 4.62 -15.47 -5.69
CA ASN A 96 5.95 -14.89 -5.48
C ASN A 96 5.96 -13.99 -4.25
N PRO A 97 6.90 -14.16 -3.31
CA PRO A 97 6.99 -13.31 -2.13
C PRO A 97 7.32 -11.86 -2.53
N VAL A 98 6.71 -10.91 -1.84
CA VAL A 98 7.11 -9.50 -1.87
C VAL A 98 8.17 -9.30 -0.79
N GLY A 99 9.35 -8.79 -1.18
CA GLY A 99 10.48 -8.63 -0.28
C GLY A 99 10.83 -9.92 0.46
N SER A 100 10.68 -9.92 1.79
CA SER A 100 10.95 -11.07 2.64
C SER A 100 9.79 -12.08 2.76
N GLY A 101 8.63 -11.81 2.15
CA GLY A 101 7.41 -12.60 2.35
C GLY A 101 6.78 -12.37 3.74
N SER A 102 7.10 -11.26 4.40
CA SER A 102 6.56 -10.87 5.71
C SER A 102 6.38 -9.34 5.76
N PRO A 103 5.47 -8.82 6.61
CA PRO A 103 5.29 -7.38 6.77
C PRO A 103 6.60 -6.72 7.22
N GLY A 104 7.00 -5.64 6.56
CA GLY A 104 8.25 -4.96 6.83
C GLY A 104 8.12 -3.81 7.84
N PRO A 105 9.24 -3.12 8.13
CA PRO A 105 9.29 -2.06 9.13
C PRO A 105 8.41 -0.85 8.79
N VAL A 106 8.30 -0.46 7.51
CA VAL A 106 7.47 0.69 7.12
C VAL A 106 5.99 0.36 7.33
N THR A 107 5.55 -0.83 6.94
CA THR A 107 4.19 -1.33 7.18
C THR A 107 3.85 -1.28 8.68
N HIS A 108 4.73 -1.83 9.52
CA HIS A 108 4.49 -1.84 10.97
C HIS A 108 4.39 -0.44 11.57
N ARG A 109 5.27 0.48 11.15
CA ARG A 109 5.22 1.88 11.60
C ARG A 109 3.90 2.54 11.22
N LEU A 110 3.43 2.35 9.99
CA LEU A 110 2.16 2.91 9.52
C LEU A 110 0.95 2.31 10.24
N GLN A 111 0.94 0.99 10.47
CA GLN A 111 -0.10 0.34 11.27
C GLN A 111 -0.17 0.91 12.70
N GLN A 112 0.97 1.08 13.36
CA GLN A 112 1.04 1.67 14.69
C GLN A 112 0.57 3.13 14.70
N ALA A 113 1.01 3.93 13.73
CA ALA A 113 0.64 5.33 13.61
C ALA A 113 -0.87 5.51 13.33
N LEU A 114 -1.45 4.67 12.48
CA LEU A 114 -2.88 4.67 12.21
C LEU A 114 -3.69 4.30 13.46
N ARG A 115 -3.28 3.24 14.19
CA ARG A 115 -3.91 2.84 15.44
C ARG A 115 -3.90 3.97 16.48
N LYS A 116 -2.76 4.66 16.66
CA LYS A 116 -2.64 5.81 17.57
C LYS A 116 -3.62 6.93 17.18
N ARG A 117 -3.73 7.24 15.89
CA ARG A 117 -4.64 8.27 15.34
C ARG A 117 -6.11 7.94 15.58
N VAL A 118 -6.51 6.67 15.45
CA VAL A 118 -7.89 6.25 15.72
C VAL A 118 -8.21 6.43 17.20
N LEU A 119 -7.33 5.96 18.09
CA LEU A 119 -7.51 6.08 19.54
C LEU A 119 -7.55 7.54 20.03
N SER A 120 -6.75 8.44 19.43
CA SER A 120 -6.73 9.86 19.82
C SER A 120 -7.96 10.65 19.38
N LYS A 121 -8.79 10.11 18.48
CA LYS A 121 -10.05 10.73 18.02
C LYS A 121 -11.28 10.24 18.79
N SER A 122 -11.13 9.20 19.60
CA SER A 122 -12.20 8.59 20.38
C SER A 122 -12.24 9.06 21.84
N GLY A 123 -11.41 10.03 22.22
CA GLY A 123 -11.43 10.72 23.52
C GLY A 123 -11.69 12.21 23.32
#